data_AF-A0A7Y0X616-F1
#
_entry.id   AF-A0A7Y0X616-F1
#
_cell.length_a   1.000
_cell.length_b   1.000
_cell.length_c   1.000
_cell.angle_alpha   90.00
_cell.angle_beta   90.00
_cell.angle_gamma   90.00
#
_symmetry.space_group_name_H-M   'P 1'
#
loop_
_entity.id
_entity.type
_entity.pdbx_description
1 polymer ?
#
loop_
_entity_poly.entity_id
_entity_poly.type
_entity_poly.pdbx_seq_one_letter_code
_entity_poly.pdbx_strand_id
1 'polypeptide(L)' 'MENQDLKDMLDSIKLAVKDDYEAGKTVTTYPLPKAAQVDKVLDVLPEHFDNYEKVEVDDDYNLILTHPEKDD' A
#
# COMPACT_ATOMS: atom_id res chain seq x y z
N MET A 1 7.60 11.93 -12.26
CA MET A 1 6.29 11.44 -11.82
C MET A 1 5.49 12.66 -11.43
N GLU A 2 4.33 12.88 -12.03
CA GLU A 2 3.44 13.96 -11.58
C GLU A 2 2.66 13.50 -10.35
N ASN A 3 2.18 14.44 -9.54
CA ASN A 3 1.33 14.11 -8.38
C ASN A 3 0.10 13.27 -8.75
N GLN A 4 -0.34 13.35 -10.01
CA GLN A 4 -1.46 12.56 -10.53
C GLN A 4 -1.13 11.08 -10.64
N ASP A 5 0.03 10.71 -11.21
CA ASP A 5 0.44 9.31 -11.34
C ASP A 5 0.55 8.63 -9.97
N LEU A 6 1.09 9.37 -8.98
CA LEU A 6 1.20 8.89 -7.61
C LEU A 6 -0.19 8.65 -7.00
N LYS A 7 -1.11 9.59 -7.23
CA LYS A 7 -2.48 9.51 -6.70
C LYS A 7 -3.24 8.33 -7.30
N ASP A 8 -3.20 8.15 -8.62
CA ASP A 8 -3.84 7.03 -9.32
C ASP A 8 -3.32 5.67 -8.82
N MET A 9 -2.00 5.58 -8.59
CA MET A 9 -1.39 4.39 -8.03
C MET A 9 -1.87 4.12 -6.59
N LEU A 10 -1.84 5.15 -5.73
CA LEU A 10 -2.30 5.02 -4.34
C LEU A 10 -3.78 4.64 -4.28
N ASP A 11 -4.61 5.19 -5.17
CA ASP A 11 -6.04 4.86 -5.26
C ASP A 11 -6.24 3.40 -5.68
N SER A 12 -5.47 2.93 -6.67
CA SER A 12 -5.49 1.53 -7.11
C SER A 12 -5.09 0.55 -6.01
N ILE A 13 -4.03 0.89 -5.25
CA ILE A 13 -3.60 0.09 -4.10
C ILE A 13 -4.71 0.08 -3.04
N LYS A 14 -5.21 1.26 -2.63
CA LYS A 14 -6.27 1.36 -1.62
C LYS A 14 -7.54 0.59 -2.00
N LEU A 15 -7.89 0.60 -3.29
CA LEU A 15 -9.05 -0.14 -3.79
C LEU A 15 -8.84 -1.65 -3.66
N ALA A 16 -7.69 -2.16 -4.11
CA ALA A 16 -7.39 -3.58 -4.02
C ALA A 16 -7.28 -4.05 -2.57
N VAL A 17 -6.65 -3.24 -1.72
CA VAL A 17 -6.48 -3.52 -0.30
C VAL A 17 -7.83 -3.59 0.41
N LYS A 18 -8.75 -2.68 0.06
CA LYS A 18 -10.11 -2.70 0.61
C LYS A 18 -10.86 -3.98 0.19
N ASP A 19 -10.76 -4.39 -1.07
CA ASP A 19 -11.37 -5.63 -1.57
C ASP A 19 -10.82 -6.86 -0.82
N ASP A 20 -9.50 -6.92 -0.64
CA ASP A 20 -8.83 -7.98 0.11
C ASP A 20 -9.23 -7.99 1.61
N TYR A 21 -9.41 -6.83 2.23
CA TYR A 21 -9.93 -6.71 3.60
C TYR A 21 -11.37 -7.20 3.73
N GLU A 22 -12.22 -6.85 2.76
CA GLU A 22 -13.60 -7.34 2.68
C GLU A 22 -13.63 -8.87 2.47
N ALA A 23 -12.67 -9.41 1.71
CA ALA A 23 -12.45 -10.84 1.55
C ALA A 23 -11.85 -11.54 2.80
N GLY A 24 -11.45 -10.79 3.82
CA GLY A 24 -10.88 -11.32 5.06
C GLY A 24 -9.38 -11.63 5.00
N LYS A 25 -8.65 -11.06 4.05
CA LYS A 25 -7.18 -11.15 4.05
C LYS A 25 -6.60 -10.16 5.06
N THR A 26 -5.71 -10.68 5.90
CA THR A 26 -4.98 -9.90 6.91
C THR A 26 -3.67 -9.34 6.39
N VAL A 27 -3.03 -9.97 5.42
CA VAL A 27 -1.79 -9.50 4.82
C VAL A 27 -1.95 -9.44 3.31
N THR A 28 -1.63 -8.29 2.74
CA THR A 28 -1.70 -8.03 1.30
C THR A 28 -0.36 -7.51 0.79
N THR A 29 0.01 -7.88 -0.43
CA THR A 29 1.29 -7.51 -1.04
C THR A 29 1.04 -6.94 -2.41
N TYR A 30 1.52 -5.71 -2.65
CA TYR A 30 1.34 -5.00 -3.91
C TYR A 30 2.68 -4.55 -4.50
N PRO A 31 2.99 -4.96 -5.74
CA PRO A 31 4.21 -4.51 -6.41
C PRO A 31 4.10 -3.03 -6.79
N LEU A 32 5.09 -2.24 -6.37
CA LEU A 32 5.16 -0.83 -6.75
C LEU A 32 5.65 -0.70 -8.20
N PRO A 33 4.96 0.08 -9.05
CA PRO A 33 5.43 0.39 -10.38
C PRO A 33 6.74 1.17 -10.31
N LYS A 34 7.62 1.01 -11.32
CA LYS A 34 8.93 1.68 -11.40
C LYS A 34 8.91 3.18 -11.14
N ALA A 35 7.80 3.85 -11.49
CA ALA A 35 7.65 5.27 -11.25
C ALA A 35 7.60 5.62 -9.74
N ALA A 36 7.06 4.73 -8.91
CA ALA A 36 6.97 4.85 -7.45
C ALA A 36 8.15 4.22 -6.69
N GLN A 37 9.06 3.55 -7.39
CA GLN A 37 10.34 3.06 -6.86
C GLN A 37 11.34 4.22 -6.69
N VAL A 38 10.89 5.32 -6.09
CA VAL A 38 11.69 6.50 -5.82
C VAL A 38 11.65 6.76 -4.32
N ASP A 39 12.80 7.09 -3.72
CA ASP A 39 12.92 7.25 -2.26
C ASP A 39 11.85 8.17 -1.67
N LYS A 40 11.54 9.28 -2.35
CA LYS A 40 10.51 10.22 -1.89
C LYS A 40 9.12 9.60 -1.78
N VAL A 41 8.78 8.67 -2.66
CA VAL A 41 7.48 8.00 -2.68
C VAL A 41 7.44 6.90 -1.64
N LEU A 42 8.54 6.16 -1.48
CA LEU A 42 8.69 5.15 -0.43
C LEU A 42 8.63 5.75 0.98
N ASP A 43 9.18 6.95 1.17
CA ASP A 43 9.20 7.63 2.46
C ASP A 43 7.79 8.11 2.89
N VAL A 44 6.99 8.62 1.94
CA VAL A 44 5.62 9.12 2.20
C VAL A 44 4.54 8.06 2.04
N LEU A 45 4.87 6.89 1.46
CA LEU A 45 3.90 5.82 1.25
C LEU A 45 3.24 5.38 2.56
N PRO A 46 4.00 5.05 3.62
CA PRO A 46 3.44 4.60 4.90
C PRO A 46 2.48 5.62 5.51
N GLU A 47 2.76 6.92 5.38
CA GLU A 47 1.88 8.01 5.86
C GLU A 47 0.51 8.02 5.16
N HIS A 48 0.40 7.44 3.96
CA HIS A 48 -0.87 7.29 3.27
C HIS A 48 -1.67 6.04 3.69
N PHE A 49 -1.04 5.16 4.47
CA PHE A 49 -1.55 3.88 4.94
C PHE A 49 -1.55 3.80 6.48
N ASP A 50 -1.92 4.90 7.16
CA ASP A 50 -2.02 4.97 8.64
C ASP A 50 -3.10 4.04 9.26
N ASN A 51 -4.05 3.55 8.47
CA ASN A 51 -5.12 2.66 8.96
C ASN A 51 -4.72 1.18 9.00
N TYR A 52 -3.46 0.87 8.73
CA TYR A 52 -2.92 -0.49 8.70
C TYR A 52 -2.08 -0.73 9.95
N GLU A 53 -2.10 -1.96 10.46
CA GLU A 53 -1.30 -2.34 11.61
C GLU A 53 0.20 -2.29 11.30
N LYS A 54 0.55 -2.69 10.08
CA LYS A 54 1.94 -2.69 9.61
C LYS A 54 2.01 -2.35 8.13
N VAL A 55 2.93 -1.47 7.79
CA VAL A 55 3.24 -1.08 6.41
C VAL A 55 4.73 -1.25 6.20
N GLU A 56 5.11 -2.13 5.28
CA GLU A 56 6.51 -2.42 4.96
C GLU A 56 6.71 -2.40 3.45
N VAL A 57 7.91 -2.07 3.00
CA VAL A 57 8.31 -2.23 1.60
C VAL A 57 9.50 -3.19 1.57
N ASP A 58 9.36 -4.27 0.82
CA ASP A 58 10.41 -5.26 0.63
C ASP A 58 11.47 -4.77 -0.38
N ASP A 59 12.64 -5.41 -0.42
CA ASP A 59 13.74 -5.09 -1.36
C ASP A 59 13.31 -5.16 -2.83
N ASP A 60 12.30 -5.98 -3.15
CA ASP A 60 11.68 -6.07 -4.48
C ASP A 60 10.69 -4.92 -4.79
N TYR A 61 10.65 -3.86 -3.97
CA TYR A 61 9.68 -2.76 -4.05
C TYR A 61 8.22 -3.23 -3.96
N ASN A 62 7.97 -4.25 -3.14
CA ASN A 62 6.64 -4.72 -2.86
C ASN A 62 6.14 -4.10 -1.56
N LEU A 63 5.03 -3.36 -1.65
CA LEU A 63 4.33 -2.81 -0.50
C LEU A 63 3.55 -3.94 0.19
N ILE A 64 3.93 -4.26 1.42
CA ILE A 64 3.26 -5.22 2.28
C ILE A 64 2.40 -4.44 3.28
N LEU A 65 1.09 -4.67 3.22
CA LEU A 65 0.10 -4.05 4.09
C LEU A 65 -0.52 -5.12 4.98
N THR A 66 -0.36 -4.95 6.29
CA THR A 66 -0.99 -5.79 7.31
C THR A 66 -2.19 -5.06 7.86
N HIS A 67 -3.37 -5.62 7.63
CA HIS A 67 -4.62 -5.10 8.16
C HIS A 67 -4.68 -5.35 9.67
N PRO A 68 -5.23 -4.41 10.45
CA PRO A 68 -5.54 -4.69 11.84
C PRO A 68 -6.50 -5.88 11.92
N GLU A 69 -6.37 -6.71 12.94
CA GLU A 69 -7.35 -7.75 13.23
C GLU A 69 -8.74 -7.11 13.27
N LYS A 70 -9.71 -7.70 12.54
CA LYS A 70 -11.11 -7.31 12.69
C LYS A 70 -11.49 -7.66 14.13
N ASP A 71 -11.63 -6.64 14.97
CA ASP A 71 -12.26 -6.76 16.29
C ASP A 71 -13.63 -7.46 16.08
N ASP A 72 -13.78 -8.63 16.68
CA ASP A 72 -14.94 -9.55 16.61
C ASP A 72 -16.20 -8.95 17.25
#